data_AF-A0AAF0IBV7-F1
#
_entry.id   AF-A0AAF0IBV7-F1
#
_cell.length_a   1.000
_cell.length_b   1.000
_cell.length_c   1.000
_cell.angle_alpha   90.00
_cell.angle_beta   90.00
_cell.angle_gamma   90.00
#
_symmetry.space_group_name_H-M   'P 1'
#
loop_
_entity.id
_entity.type
_entity.pdbx_description
1 polymer ?
#
loop_
_entity_poly.entity_id
_entity_poly.type
_entity_poly.pdbx_seq_one_letter_code
_entity_poly.pdbx_strand_id
1 'polypeptide(L)'
;MIYVITLGFDEKFALRAIARRGLKDGDRVWVILPQPVDERAERAFNHFYEILSRMFNNLEIRNFKVEPRNLLQSLIQLCEILSLKRDEKYILILSGGFRALILETLLAATLLKLDAEVDVEFEDSSSIISFPLLMNKSIEIVESEKIILEKLKEQPSNLSNLVKATGLNKTTLWRIIKNLANRGYLKQDRNIYSLTDLGLIAVYISNFIRGSR
;
A
#
# COMPACT_ATOMS: atom_id res chain seq x y z
N MET A 1 -9.06 -12.05 2.69
CA MET A 1 -8.35 -10.75 2.72
C MET A 1 -8.12 -10.36 4.17
N ILE A 2 -7.08 -9.58 4.49
CA ILE A 2 -6.83 -9.07 5.84
C ILE A 2 -6.94 -7.55 5.85
N TYR A 3 -7.87 -7.03 6.66
CA TYR A 3 -8.06 -5.61 6.88
C TYR A 3 -7.32 -5.19 8.15
N VAL A 4 -6.29 -4.36 8.02
CA VAL A 4 -5.55 -3.81 9.17
C VAL A 4 -6.00 -2.39 9.38
N ILE A 5 -6.53 -2.08 10.55
CA ILE A 5 -7.16 -0.79 10.86
C ILE A 5 -6.44 -0.18 12.05
N THR A 6 -5.87 1.00 11.90
CA THR A 6 -5.48 1.80 13.06
C THR A 6 -6.73 2.52 13.59
N LEU A 7 -7.02 2.37 14.89
CA LEU A 7 -8.24 2.89 15.48
C LEU A 7 -7.93 3.91 16.59
N GLY A 8 -8.74 4.98 16.61
CA GLY A 8 -8.67 6.05 17.60
C GLY A 8 -9.94 6.11 18.43
N PHE A 9 -10.40 7.33 18.72
CA PHE A 9 -11.59 7.55 19.56
C PHE A 9 -12.91 7.56 18.79
N ASP A 10 -12.86 7.43 17.46
CA ASP A 10 -14.04 7.37 16.58
C ASP A 10 -13.82 6.26 15.53
N GLU A 11 -14.78 5.35 15.43
CA GLU A 11 -14.78 4.20 14.54
C GLU A 11 -15.37 4.45 13.14
N LYS A 12 -15.96 5.62 12.88
CA LYS A 12 -16.66 5.90 11.62
C LYS A 12 -15.75 5.77 10.40
N PHE A 13 -14.49 6.20 10.50
CA PHE A 13 -13.51 6.02 9.42
C PHE A 13 -13.31 4.53 9.11
N ALA A 14 -13.18 3.70 10.14
CA ALA A 14 -13.02 2.25 9.99
C ALA A 14 -14.28 1.62 9.36
N LEU A 15 -15.48 1.97 9.85
CA LEU A 15 -16.74 1.47 9.30
C LEU A 15 -16.95 1.87 7.83
N ARG A 16 -16.70 3.14 7.49
CA ARG A 16 -16.83 3.62 6.10
C ARG A 16 -15.85 2.93 5.18
N ALA A 17 -14.60 2.76 5.61
CA ALA A 17 -13.59 2.05 4.82
C ALA A 17 -13.97 0.59 4.59
N ILE A 18 -14.46 -0.10 5.63
CA ILE A 18 -14.92 -1.49 5.55
C ILE A 18 -16.11 -1.63 4.58
N ALA A 19 -17.10 -0.74 4.68
CA ALA A 19 -18.24 -0.74 3.77
C ALA A 19 -17.81 -0.49 2.31
N ARG A 20 -16.95 0.52 2.10
CA ARG A 20 -16.43 0.90 0.76
C ARG A 20 -15.61 -0.21 0.11
N ARG A 21 -14.77 -0.90 0.89
CA ARG A 21 -13.93 -2.01 0.41
C ARG A 21 -14.67 -3.33 0.28
N GLY A 22 -15.93 -3.39 0.72
CA GLY A 22 -16.80 -4.55 0.54
C GLY A 22 -16.32 -5.79 1.28
N LEU A 23 -16.03 -5.65 2.58
CA LEU A 23 -15.70 -6.76 3.49
C LEU A 23 -16.71 -7.91 3.37
N LYS A 24 -16.24 -9.16 3.42
CA LYS A 24 -17.08 -10.36 3.27
C LYS A 24 -16.87 -11.35 4.40
N ASP A 25 -17.80 -12.30 4.55
CA ASP A 25 -17.58 -13.48 5.39
C ASP A 25 -16.32 -14.23 4.95
N GLY A 26 -15.54 -14.70 5.93
CA GLY A 26 -14.24 -15.35 5.72
C GLY A 26 -13.05 -14.38 5.65
N ASP A 27 -13.27 -13.06 5.59
CA ASP A 27 -12.20 -12.08 5.76
C ASP A 27 -11.77 -11.96 7.23
N ARG A 28 -10.63 -11.28 7.46
CA ARG A 28 -10.09 -11.01 8.80
C ARG A 28 -9.96 -9.51 9.01
N VAL A 29 -10.27 -9.05 10.21
CA VAL A 29 -10.11 -7.65 10.63
C VAL A 29 -9.17 -7.58 11.83
N TRP A 30 -8.04 -6.91 11.66
CA TRP A 30 -7.05 -6.68 12.69
C TRP A 30 -7.04 -5.20 13.05
N VAL A 31 -7.43 -4.89 14.28
CA VAL A 31 -7.49 -3.53 14.79
C VAL A 31 -6.25 -3.24 15.63
N ILE A 32 -5.48 -2.22 15.25
CA ILE A 32 -4.29 -1.78 15.97
C ILE A 32 -4.67 -0.60 16.86
N LEU A 33 -4.46 -0.74 18.16
CA LEU A 33 -4.74 0.26 19.19
C LEU A 33 -3.44 0.67 19.90
N PRO A 34 -3.30 1.93 20.33
CA PRO A 34 -2.17 2.35 21.15
C PRO A 34 -2.25 1.74 22.55
N GLN A 35 -1.09 1.44 23.14
CA GLN A 35 -0.92 1.15 24.56
C GLN A 35 -0.28 2.37 25.25
N PRO A 36 -0.75 2.79 26.45
CA PRO A 36 -1.99 2.35 27.11
C PRO A 36 -3.23 2.73 26.30
N VAL A 37 -4.28 1.90 26.39
CA VAL A 37 -5.55 2.14 25.70
C VAL A 37 -6.36 3.16 26.51
N ASP A 38 -6.77 4.25 25.87
CA ASP A 38 -7.74 5.21 26.42
C ASP A 38 -9.16 4.62 26.38
N GLU A 39 -9.98 4.84 27.40
CA GLU A 39 -11.36 4.34 27.47
C GLU A 39 -12.21 4.74 26.25
N ARG A 40 -11.92 5.87 25.60
CA ARG A 40 -12.59 6.29 24.35
C ARG A 40 -12.21 5.38 23.18
N ALA A 41 -10.95 4.98 23.08
CA ALA A 41 -10.49 4.06 22.04
C ALA A 41 -11.08 2.66 22.26
N GLU A 42 -11.17 2.22 23.51
CA GLU A 42 -11.81 0.94 23.84
C GLU A 42 -13.31 0.96 23.52
N ARG A 43 -14.02 2.05 23.85
CA ARG A 43 -15.42 2.24 23.44
C ARG A 43 -15.61 2.23 21.93
N ALA A 44 -14.76 2.93 21.19
CA ALA A 44 -14.79 2.93 19.73
C ALA A 44 -14.57 1.52 19.16
N PHE A 45 -13.61 0.77 19.71
CA PHE A 45 -13.38 -0.63 19.32
C PHE A 45 -14.59 -1.52 19.60
N ASN A 46 -15.19 -1.41 20.79
CA ASN A 46 -16.34 -2.22 21.16
C ASN A 46 -17.55 -1.92 20.25
N HIS A 47 -17.82 -0.64 19.98
CA HIS A 47 -18.89 -0.25 19.07
C HIS A 47 -18.64 -0.77 17.65
N PHE A 48 -17.40 -0.66 17.16
CA PHE A 48 -16.99 -1.23 15.88
C PHE A 48 -17.18 -2.75 15.83
N TYR A 49 -16.73 -3.46 16.86
CA TYR A 49 -16.84 -4.91 16.98
C TYR A 49 -18.30 -5.37 16.99
N GLU A 50 -19.17 -4.69 17.75
CA GLU A 50 -20.60 -5.00 17.83
C GLU A 50 -21.28 -4.84 16.47
N ILE A 51 -20.99 -3.76 15.74
CA ILE A 51 -21.57 -3.53 14.41
C ILE A 51 -21.15 -4.65 13.45
N LEU A 52 -19.85 -4.94 13.36
CA LEU A 52 -19.37 -5.98 12.44
C LEU A 52 -19.88 -7.37 12.81
N SER A 53 -19.94 -7.70 14.10
CA SER A 53 -20.44 -9.00 14.56
C SER A 53 -21.93 -9.21 14.30
N ARG A 54 -22.71 -8.13 14.13
CA ARG A 54 -24.11 -8.20 13.70
C ARG A 54 -24.27 -8.32 12.18
N MET A 55 -23.31 -7.79 11.42
CA MET A 55 -23.35 -7.78 9.97
C MET A 55 -22.81 -9.07 9.34
N PHE A 56 -21.87 -9.74 10.01
CA PHE A 56 -21.15 -10.89 9.47
C PHE A 56 -21.19 -12.08 10.44
N ASN A 57 -21.43 -13.28 9.91
CA ASN A 57 -21.55 -14.49 10.72
C ASN A 57 -20.21 -15.21 10.90
N ASN A 58 -19.29 -15.05 9.96
CA ASN A 58 -17.99 -15.72 9.96
C ASN A 58 -16.87 -14.73 9.70
N LEU A 59 -16.70 -13.78 10.62
CA LEU A 59 -15.66 -12.75 10.55
C LEU A 59 -14.71 -12.87 11.74
N GLU A 60 -13.42 -12.99 11.46
CA GLU A 60 -12.39 -13.00 12.49
C GLU A 60 -11.96 -11.57 12.83
N ILE A 61 -12.36 -11.05 13.98
CA ILE A 61 -11.95 -9.73 14.46
C ILE A 61 -10.96 -9.89 15.62
N ARG A 62 -9.77 -9.32 15.48
CA ARG A 62 -8.75 -9.27 16.55
C ARG A 62 -8.34 -7.83 16.81
N ASN A 63 -8.06 -7.48 18.06
CA ASN A 63 -7.32 -6.27 18.39
C ASN A 63 -5.90 -6.59 18.84
N PHE A 64 -4.98 -5.68 18.54
CA PHE A 64 -3.59 -5.71 18.98
C PHE A 64 -3.25 -4.36 19.61
N LYS A 65 -2.57 -4.40 20.75
CA LYS A 65 -2.14 -3.22 21.49
C LYS A 65 -0.65 -3.01 21.23
N VAL A 66 -0.27 -1.81 20.81
CA VAL A 66 1.11 -1.46 20.42
C VAL A 66 1.52 -0.19 21.14
N GLU A 67 2.73 -0.13 21.70
CA GLU A 67 3.25 1.04 22.43
C GLU A 67 3.88 2.07 21.46
N PRO A 68 3.18 3.16 21.06
CA PRO A 68 3.64 4.03 19.98
C PRO A 68 4.73 5.04 20.41
N ARG A 69 5.14 5.05 21.68
CA ARG A 69 6.16 5.98 22.19
C ARG A 69 7.59 5.46 21.99
N ASN A 70 7.74 4.24 21.52
CA ASN A 70 9.04 3.64 21.21
C ASN A 70 9.00 2.98 19.83
N LEU A 71 9.40 3.73 18.81
CA LEU A 71 9.38 3.29 17.41
C LEU A 71 9.97 1.89 17.19
N LEU A 72 11.12 1.57 17.79
CA LEU A 72 11.75 0.26 17.61
C LEU A 72 10.86 -0.85 18.16
N GLN A 73 10.32 -0.67 19.36
CA GLN A 73 9.42 -1.62 19.99
C GLN A 73 8.10 -1.75 19.22
N SER A 74 7.51 -0.63 18.78
CA SER A 74 6.32 -0.62 17.93
C SER A 74 6.56 -1.44 16.66
N LEU A 75 7.69 -1.21 15.98
CA LEU A 75 8.01 -1.89 14.73
C LEU A 75 8.21 -3.39 14.92
N ILE A 76 8.88 -3.82 16.00
CA ILE A 76 9.02 -5.25 16.31
C ILE A 76 7.64 -5.88 16.49
N GLN A 77 6.78 -5.31 17.34
CA GLN A 77 5.44 -5.82 17.60
C GLN A 77 4.59 -5.86 16.32
N LEU A 78 4.59 -4.77 15.56
CA LEU A 78 3.84 -4.69 14.30
C LEU A 78 4.37 -5.67 13.27
N CYS A 79 5.68 -5.88 13.18
CA CYS A 79 6.24 -6.88 12.28
C CYS A 79 5.84 -8.30 12.69
N GLU A 80 5.86 -8.62 13.98
CA GLU A 80 5.37 -9.91 14.49
C GLU A 80 3.90 -10.12 14.12
N ILE A 81 3.03 -9.15 14.44
CA ILE A 81 1.59 -9.20 14.15
C ILE A 81 1.35 -9.38 12.64
N LEU A 82 1.94 -8.50 11.82
CA LEU A 82 1.73 -8.50 10.38
C LEU A 82 2.33 -9.74 9.70
N SER A 83 3.39 -10.32 10.26
CA SER A 83 4.02 -11.54 9.71
C SER A 83 3.19 -12.81 9.91
N LEU A 84 2.22 -12.83 10.83
CA LEU A 84 1.38 -14.00 11.13
C LEU A 84 0.69 -14.57 9.88
N LYS A 85 0.44 -13.74 8.86
CA LYS A 85 -0.25 -14.09 7.62
C LYS A 85 0.38 -13.43 6.39
N ARG A 86 1.71 -13.35 6.37
CA ARG A 86 2.49 -12.60 5.36
C ARG A 86 2.12 -12.85 3.90
N ASP A 87 1.73 -14.07 3.55
CA ASP A 87 1.42 -14.47 2.17
C ASP A 87 0.00 -14.11 1.72
N GLU A 88 -0.82 -13.55 2.61
CA GLU A 88 -2.16 -13.07 2.31
C GLU A 88 -2.13 -11.64 1.78
N LYS A 89 -3.22 -11.22 1.13
CA LYS A 89 -3.40 -9.83 0.72
C LYS A 89 -3.91 -8.98 1.87
N TYR A 90 -3.40 -7.76 1.96
CA TYR A 90 -3.73 -6.79 3.01
C TYR A 90 -4.42 -5.54 2.46
N ILE A 91 -5.33 -4.97 3.24
CA ILE A 91 -5.84 -3.62 3.08
C ILE A 91 -5.53 -2.86 4.38
N LEU A 92 -4.63 -1.88 4.30
CA LEU A 92 -4.24 -1.03 5.43
C LEU A 92 -5.14 0.21 5.45
N ILE A 93 -6.06 0.27 6.40
CA ILE A 93 -6.96 1.41 6.62
C ILE A 93 -6.31 2.29 7.69
N LEU A 94 -5.65 3.34 7.25
CA LEU A 94 -4.78 4.19 8.08
C LEU A 94 -5.36 5.60 8.28
N SER A 95 -6.68 5.67 8.42
CA SER A 95 -7.42 6.94 8.49
C SER A 95 -7.70 7.42 9.93
N GLY A 96 -7.63 6.53 10.91
CA GLY A 96 -7.93 6.82 12.31
C GLY A 96 -6.82 6.40 13.27
N GLY A 97 -6.89 6.89 14.50
CA GLY A 97 -5.92 6.53 15.55
C GLY A 97 -4.76 7.51 15.70
N PHE A 98 -3.77 7.08 16.46
CA PHE A 98 -2.59 7.90 16.74
C PHE A 98 -1.74 8.03 15.47
N ARG A 99 -1.41 9.27 15.08
CA ARG A 99 -0.61 9.53 13.86
C ARG A 99 0.74 8.79 13.87
N ALA A 100 1.38 8.69 15.04
CA ALA A 100 2.59 7.87 15.20
C ALA A 100 2.33 6.40 14.84
N LEU A 101 1.27 5.81 15.39
CA LEU A 101 0.89 4.41 15.13
C LEU A 101 0.51 4.14 13.67
N ILE A 102 -0.12 5.12 13.00
CA ILE A 102 -0.36 5.09 11.54
C ILE A 102 0.96 4.94 10.78
N LEU A 103 1.94 5.79 11.08
CA LEU A 103 3.24 5.78 10.42
C LEU A 103 4.03 4.50 10.73
N GLU A 104 4.00 4.05 11.99
CA GLU A 104 4.64 2.81 12.44
C GLU A 104 4.05 1.59 11.73
N THR A 105 2.73 1.53 11.58
CA THR A 105 2.02 0.44 10.87
C THR A 105 2.40 0.42 9.39
N LEU A 106 2.41 1.59 8.74
CA LEU A 106 2.83 1.71 7.34
C LEU A 106 4.29 1.28 7.15
N LEU A 107 5.18 1.68 8.07
CA LEU A 107 6.60 1.35 8.02
C LEU A 107 6.83 -0.15 8.22
N ALA A 108 6.18 -0.77 9.21
CA ALA A 108 6.27 -2.22 9.45
C ALA A 108 5.80 -3.03 8.23
N ALA A 109 4.66 -2.66 7.64
CA ALA A 109 4.15 -3.30 6.43
C ALA A 109 5.14 -3.16 5.26
N THR A 110 5.74 -1.97 5.12
CA THR A 110 6.75 -1.69 4.07
C THR A 110 7.99 -2.55 4.25
N LEU A 111 8.52 -2.65 5.47
CA LEU A 111 9.70 -3.46 5.80
C LEU A 111 9.46 -4.95 5.50
N LEU A 112 8.26 -5.44 5.79
CA LEU A 112 7.85 -6.82 5.48
C LEU A 112 7.57 -7.06 3.99
N LYS A 113 7.46 -5.99 3.19
CA LYS A 113 7.12 -6.03 1.76
C LYS A 113 5.78 -6.74 1.50
N LEU A 114 4.77 -6.46 2.31
CA LEU A 114 3.45 -7.07 2.17
C LEU A 114 2.80 -6.75 0.82
N ASP A 115 2.02 -7.69 0.29
CA ASP A 115 1.09 -7.42 -0.81
C ASP A 115 -0.13 -6.68 -0.24
N ALA A 116 -0.08 -5.35 -0.25
CA ALA A 116 -1.05 -4.52 0.43
C ALA A 116 -1.48 -3.30 -0.40
N GLU A 117 -2.74 -2.91 -0.23
CA GLU A 117 -3.22 -1.58 -0.58
C GLU A 117 -3.40 -0.73 0.69
N VAL A 118 -3.17 0.58 0.58
CA VAL A 118 -3.29 1.54 1.68
C VAL A 118 -4.43 2.48 1.38
N ASP A 119 -5.30 2.72 2.36
CA ASP A 119 -6.39 3.70 2.35
C ASP A 119 -6.19 4.75 3.44
N VAL A 120 -6.21 6.02 3.04
CA VAL A 120 -6.22 7.17 3.95
C VAL A 120 -7.35 8.11 3.55
N GLU A 121 -8.38 8.20 4.39
CA GLU A 121 -9.50 9.12 4.24
C GLU A 121 -9.13 10.50 4.80
N PHE A 122 -9.64 11.55 4.15
CA PHE A 122 -9.42 12.92 4.60
C PHE A 122 -10.16 13.20 5.90
N GLU A 123 -9.62 14.11 6.72
CA GLU A 123 -10.18 14.45 8.03
C GLU A 123 -11.61 15.01 7.92
N ASP A 124 -11.90 15.74 6.83
CA ASP A 124 -13.22 16.25 6.49
C ASP A 124 -14.15 15.22 5.82
N SER A 125 -13.66 13.99 5.63
CA SER A 125 -14.35 12.88 4.95
C SER A 125 -14.74 13.19 3.50
N SER A 126 -14.13 14.20 2.86
CA SER A 126 -14.47 14.62 1.49
C SER A 126 -13.92 13.68 0.41
N SER A 127 -12.82 12.99 0.71
CA SER A 127 -12.12 12.13 -0.26
C SER A 127 -11.25 11.08 0.44
N ILE A 128 -10.72 10.15 -0.35
CA ILE A 128 -9.79 9.10 0.08
C ILE A 128 -8.60 9.07 -0.88
N ILE A 129 -7.41 8.87 -0.33
CA ILE A 129 -6.22 8.48 -1.08
C ILE A 129 -6.05 6.97 -0.92
N SER A 130 -5.94 6.27 -2.05
CA SER A 130 -5.68 4.83 -2.10
C SER A 130 -4.48 4.55 -2.98
N PHE A 131 -3.54 3.72 -2.51
CA PHE A 131 -2.35 3.36 -3.29
C PHE A 131 -1.80 1.98 -2.91
N PRO A 132 -1.14 1.27 -3.83
CA PRO A 132 -0.45 0.02 -3.49
C PRO A 132 0.78 0.31 -2.65
N LEU A 133 1.00 -0.46 -1.58
CA LEU A 133 2.13 -0.31 -0.67
C LEU A 133 3.49 -0.40 -1.38
N LEU A 134 3.53 -1.11 -2.52
CA LEU A 134 4.70 -1.21 -3.40
C LEU A 134 5.23 0.14 -3.88
N MET A 135 4.43 1.21 -3.88
CA MET A 135 4.89 2.57 -4.16
C MET A 135 5.92 3.08 -3.14
N ASN A 136 5.99 2.48 -1.95
CA ASN A 136 6.96 2.84 -0.91
C ASN A 136 8.33 2.15 -1.08
N LYS A 137 8.61 1.54 -2.25
CA LYS A 137 9.92 0.94 -2.57
C LYS A 137 10.89 2.00 -3.08
N SER A 138 12.19 1.78 -2.82
CA SER A 138 13.27 2.55 -3.46
C SER A 138 13.10 2.55 -4.97
N ILE A 139 13.09 3.74 -5.57
CA ILE A 139 13.00 3.91 -7.01
C ILE A 139 14.41 3.97 -7.59
N GLU A 140 14.85 2.84 -8.12
CA GLU A 140 16.15 2.70 -8.77
C GLU A 140 15.95 2.50 -10.27
N ILE A 141 16.11 3.57 -11.04
CA ILE A 141 15.98 3.53 -12.50
C ILE A 141 17.36 3.74 -13.11
N VAL A 142 17.82 2.77 -13.90
CA VAL A 142 19.04 2.94 -14.69
C VAL A 142 18.76 3.70 -15.98
N GLU A 143 19.79 4.26 -16.62
CA GLU A 143 19.63 5.12 -17.80
C GLU A 143 18.87 4.44 -18.95
N SER A 144 19.13 3.15 -19.20
CA SER A 144 18.43 2.38 -20.25
C SER A 144 16.95 2.17 -19.93
N GLU A 145 16.59 2.01 -18.66
CA GLU A 145 15.20 1.95 -18.20
C GLU A 145 14.54 3.33 -18.33
N LYS A 146 15.25 4.40 -17.97
CA LYS A 146 14.77 5.78 -18.05
C LYS A 146 14.33 6.16 -19.46
N ILE A 147 15.15 5.87 -20.47
CA ILE A 147 14.83 6.16 -21.87
C ILE A 147 13.51 5.50 -22.28
N ILE A 148 13.28 4.26 -21.85
CA ILE A 148 12.04 3.52 -22.14
C ILE A 148 10.86 4.18 -21.44
N LEU A 149 11.01 4.51 -20.15
CA LEU A 149 9.94 5.15 -19.38
C LEU A 149 9.59 6.55 -19.91
N GLU A 150 10.58 7.35 -20.31
CA GLU A 150 10.37 8.66 -20.94
C GLU A 150 9.60 8.54 -22.26
N LYS A 151 9.95 7.53 -23.08
CA LYS A 151 9.21 7.27 -24.32
C LYS A 151 7.76 6.85 -24.06
N LEU A 152 7.53 6.06 -23.02
CA LEU A 152 6.18 5.64 -22.63
C LEU A 152 5.39 6.75 -21.91
N LYS A 153 6.07 7.76 -21.37
CA LYS A 153 5.44 8.99 -20.84
C LYS A 153 4.82 9.83 -21.95
N GLU A 154 5.47 9.90 -23.11
CA GLU A 154 4.95 10.61 -24.28
C GLU A 154 3.68 9.92 -24.81
N GLN A 155 3.73 8.60 -24.99
CA GLN A 155 2.58 7.79 -25.44
C GLN A 155 2.76 6.30 -25.15
N PRO A 156 1.68 5.55 -24.88
CA PRO A 156 1.71 4.08 -24.85
C PRO A 156 2.25 3.50 -26.16
N SER A 157 3.05 2.43 -26.06
CA SER A 157 3.77 1.90 -27.23
C SER A 157 3.99 0.39 -27.16
N ASN A 158 4.21 -0.23 -28.32
CA ASN A 158 4.50 -1.67 -28.44
C ASN A 158 6.01 -1.93 -28.51
N LEU A 159 6.40 -3.21 -28.34
CA LEU A 159 7.81 -3.63 -28.35
C LEU A 159 8.54 -3.21 -29.64
N SER A 160 7.89 -3.35 -30.80
CA SER A 160 8.51 -3.03 -32.10
C SER A 160 8.82 -1.53 -32.26
N ASN A 161 7.91 -0.67 -31.79
CA ASN A 161 8.10 0.77 -31.82
C ASN A 161 9.17 1.21 -30.82
N LEU A 162 9.20 0.60 -29.64
CA LEU A 162 10.23 0.86 -28.65
C LEU A 162 11.62 0.39 -29.11
N VAL A 163 11.74 -0.71 -29.87
CA VAL A 163 13.01 -1.11 -30.52
C VAL A 163 13.50 0.01 -31.45
N LYS A 164 12.62 0.54 -32.30
CA LYS A 164 12.97 1.63 -33.23
C LYS A 164 13.38 2.91 -32.49
N ALA A 165 12.68 3.25 -31.41
CA ALA A 165 12.92 4.48 -30.66
C ALA A 165 14.17 4.42 -29.78
N THR A 166 14.53 3.24 -29.26
CA THR A 166 15.65 3.09 -28.31
C THR A 166 16.94 2.58 -28.96
N GLY A 167 16.86 1.98 -30.15
CA GLY A 167 18.00 1.33 -30.81
C GLY A 167 18.45 0.03 -30.14
N LEU A 168 17.76 -0.41 -29.08
CA LEU A 168 18.07 -1.66 -28.38
C LEU A 168 17.58 -2.88 -29.17
N ASN A 169 18.33 -3.97 -29.13
CA ASN A 169 17.87 -5.22 -29.72
C ASN A 169 16.61 -5.74 -28.99
N LYS A 170 15.78 -6.49 -29.73
CA LYS A 170 14.46 -6.96 -29.26
C LYS A 170 14.54 -7.77 -27.96
N THR A 171 15.55 -8.64 -27.82
CA THR A 171 15.73 -9.51 -26.64
C THR A 171 16.07 -8.69 -25.39
N THR A 172 17.01 -7.74 -25.52
CA THR A 172 17.40 -6.83 -24.44
C THR A 172 16.20 -5.98 -23.99
N LEU A 173 15.49 -5.39 -24.94
CA LEU A 173 14.34 -4.54 -24.64
C LEU A 173 13.22 -5.33 -23.97
N TRP A 174 12.92 -6.54 -24.44
CA TRP A 174 11.94 -7.42 -23.81
C TRP A 174 12.30 -7.74 -22.36
N ARG A 175 13.58 -8.03 -22.07
CA ARG A 175 14.05 -8.28 -20.71
C ARG A 175 13.87 -7.07 -19.80
N ILE A 176 14.19 -5.86 -20.30
CA ILE A 176 14.03 -4.62 -19.54
C ILE A 176 12.55 -4.33 -19.27
N ILE A 177 11.69 -4.41 -20.29
CA ILE A 177 10.25 -4.19 -20.13
C ILE A 177 9.65 -5.19 -19.15
N LYS A 178 10.03 -6.47 -19.23
CA LYS A 178 9.58 -7.50 -18.28
C LYS A 178 10.01 -7.17 -16.85
N ASN A 179 11.24 -6.70 -16.65
CA ASN A 179 11.71 -6.27 -15.33
C ASN A 179 10.92 -5.05 -14.81
N LEU A 180 10.74 -4.03 -15.66
CA LEU A 180 9.97 -2.83 -15.30
C LEU A 180 8.50 -3.15 -14.97
N ALA A 181 7.88 -4.06 -15.71
CA ALA A 181 6.52 -4.55 -15.43
C ALA A 181 6.47 -5.32 -14.10
N ASN A 182 7.42 -6.23 -13.86
CA ASN A 182 7.50 -6.97 -12.59
C ASN A 182 7.73 -6.05 -11.38
N ARG A 183 8.45 -4.95 -11.57
CA ARG A 183 8.66 -3.91 -10.55
C ARG A 183 7.48 -2.95 -10.40
N GLY A 184 6.44 -3.09 -11.23
CA GLY A 184 5.21 -2.31 -11.16
C GLY A 184 5.26 -0.94 -11.85
N TYR A 185 6.30 -0.63 -12.62
CA TYR A 185 6.41 0.64 -13.35
C TYR A 185 5.60 0.66 -14.65
N LEU A 186 5.33 -0.53 -15.21
CA LEU A 186 4.61 -0.69 -16.48
C LEU A 186 3.40 -1.60 -16.30
N LYS A 187 2.35 -1.30 -17.05
CA LYS A 187 1.23 -2.21 -17.30
C LYS A 187 1.18 -2.56 -18.78
N GLN A 188 0.74 -3.77 -19.08
CA GLN A 188 0.60 -4.28 -20.44
C GLN A 188 -0.88 -4.54 -20.71
N ASP A 189 -1.41 -3.95 -21.78
CA ASP A 189 -2.68 -4.31 -22.38
C ASP A 189 -2.44 -4.85 -23.78
N ARG A 190 -2.72 -6.14 -23.99
CA ARG A 190 -2.37 -6.89 -25.21
C ARG A 190 -0.89 -6.73 -25.55
N ASN A 191 -0.56 -5.95 -26.58
CA ASN A 191 0.80 -5.70 -27.07
C ASN A 191 1.27 -4.27 -26.80
N ILE A 192 0.51 -3.48 -26.05
CA ILE A 192 0.80 -2.09 -25.73
C ILE A 192 1.23 -1.99 -24.26
N TYR A 193 2.37 -1.35 -24.04
CA TYR A 193 2.89 -1.00 -22.74
C TYR A 193 2.54 0.47 -22.42
N SER A 194 2.19 0.73 -21.17
CA SER A 194 1.97 2.09 -20.66
C SER A 194 2.53 2.21 -19.24
N LEU A 195 2.85 3.44 -18.83
CA LEU A 195 3.28 3.71 -17.47
C LEU A 195 2.14 3.43 -16.49
N THR A 196 2.50 2.90 -15.32
CA THR A 196 1.69 3.02 -14.10
C THR A 196 1.97 4.37 -13.44
N ASP A 197 1.21 4.72 -12.40
CA ASP A 197 1.49 5.91 -11.58
C ASP A 197 2.91 5.84 -10.97
N LEU A 198 3.33 4.66 -10.52
CA LEU A 198 4.69 4.43 -10.04
C LEU A 198 5.73 4.65 -11.15
N GLY A 199 5.46 4.20 -12.38
CA GLY A 199 6.32 4.45 -13.55
C GLY A 199 6.44 5.93 -13.88
N LEU A 200 5.34 6.68 -13.79
CA LEU A 200 5.33 8.12 -14.00
C LEU A 200 6.15 8.83 -12.92
N ILE A 201 5.92 8.52 -11.64
CA ILE A 201 6.69 9.05 -10.51
C ILE A 201 8.17 8.75 -10.68
N ALA A 202 8.52 7.53 -11.12
CA ALA A 202 9.90 7.13 -11.33
C ALA A 202 10.61 7.98 -12.39
N VAL A 203 9.93 8.33 -13.49
CA VAL A 203 10.47 9.26 -14.50
C VAL A 203 10.76 10.61 -13.87
N TYR A 204 9.81 11.18 -13.11
CA TYR A 204 9.98 12.48 -12.46
C TYR A 204 11.14 12.46 -11.45
N ILE A 205 11.19 11.48 -10.56
CA ILE A 205 12.22 11.38 -9.51
C ILE A 205 13.60 11.14 -10.13
N SER A 206 13.70 10.39 -11.22
CA SER A 206 14.98 10.16 -11.92
C SER A 206 15.65 11.44 -12.45
N ASN A 207 14.92 12.55 -12.56
CA ASN A 207 15.47 13.85 -12.93
C ASN A 207 16.15 14.55 -11.74
N PHE A 208 15.72 14.26 -10.51
CA PHE A 208 16.25 14.87 -9.29
C PHE A 208 17.43 14.09 -8.67
N ILE A 209 17.47 12.76 -8.86
CA ILE A 209 18.52 11.89 -8.29
C ILE A 209 19.88 12.02 -9.03
N ARG A 210 19.94 12.74 -10.16
CA ARG A 210 21.17 12.92 -10.97
C ARG A 210 22.30 13.73 -10.31
N GLY A 211 22.21 14.07 -9.03
CA GLY A 211 23.19 14.89 -8.30
C GLY A 211 24.27 14.14 -7.50
N SER A 212 24.39 12.82 -7.57
CA SER A 212 25.38 12.07 -6.77
C SER A 212 26.05 10.98 -7.58
N ARG A 213 27.01 11.37 -8.42
CA ARG A 213 28.10 10.51 -8.89
C ARG A 213 29.41 11.24 -8.72
#